data_AF-A0A3E4SUW4-F1
#
_entry.id   AF-A0A3E4SUW4-F1
#
_cell.length_a   1.000
_cell.length_b   1.000
_cell.length_c   1.000
_cell.angle_alpha   90.00
_cell.angle_beta   90.00
_cell.angle_gamma   90.00
#
_symmetry.space_group_name_H-M   'P 1'
#
loop_
_entity.id
_entity.type
_entity.pdbx_description
1 polymer ?
#
loop_
_entity_poly.entity_id
_entity_poly.type
_entity_poly.pdbx_seq_one_letter_code
_entity_poly.pdbx_strand_id
1 'polypeptide(L)' 'MRNTSKMTTLENKFPLLAVEHGCIISKDADITVAFEVELPELYTVTGAEYEAIHGCWCKAIKVL' A
#
# COMPACT_ATOMS: atom_id res chain seq x y z
N MET A 1 10.06 -50.75 1.17
CA MET A 1 9.61 -49.57 1.92
C MET A 1 9.15 -48.53 0.88
N ARG A 2 7.84 -48.32 0.72
CA ARG A 2 7.30 -47.37 -0.28
C ARG A 2 7.34 -45.96 0.32
N ASN A 3 8.19 -45.09 -0.22
CA ASN A 3 8.14 -43.66 0.06
C ASN A 3 6.92 -43.07 -0.64
N THR A 4 5.87 -42.77 0.12
CA THR A 4 4.76 -41.95 -0.36
C THR A 4 5.20 -40.49 -0.29
N SER A 5 5.71 -39.95 -1.40
CA SER A 5 5.84 -38.51 -1.54
C SER A 5 4.44 -37.91 -1.42
N LYS A 6 4.11 -37.30 -0.27
CA LYS A 6 2.89 -36.52 -0.10
C LYS A 6 2.96 -35.32 -1.04
N MET A 7 2.45 -35.49 -2.24
CA MET A 7 2.24 -34.41 -3.19
C MET A 7 1.04 -33.61 -2.69
N THR A 8 1.27 -32.71 -1.74
CA THR A 8 0.27 -31.72 -1.34
C THR A 8 0.26 -30.62 -2.39
N THR A 9 -0.90 -30.37 -2.99
CA THR A 9 -1.11 -29.24 -3.89
C THR A 9 -0.72 -27.94 -3.20
N LEU A 10 -0.19 -27.00 -3.98
CA LEU A 10 0.30 -25.70 -3.48
C LEU A 10 -0.79 -24.96 -2.70
N GLU A 11 -2.03 -25.10 -3.17
CA GLU A 11 -3.25 -24.65 -2.51
C GLU A 11 -3.34 -25.12 -1.05
N ASN A 12 -3.01 -26.38 -0.75
CA ASN A 12 -3.10 -26.91 0.62
C ASN A 12 -2.04 -26.32 1.58
N LYS A 13 -1.01 -25.64 1.07
CA LYS A 13 0.04 -25.04 1.90
C LYS A 13 -0.11 -23.53 2.09
N PHE A 14 -0.81 -22.84 1.19
CA PHE A 14 -0.99 -21.40 1.31
C PHE A 14 -2.32 -21.03 1.99
N PRO A 15 -2.34 -19.94 2.78
CA PRO A 15 -3.56 -19.41 3.38
C PRO A 15 -4.48 -18.74 2.34
N LEU A 16 -4.03 -18.59 1.09
CA LEU A 16 -4.83 -18.08 -0.01
C LEU A 16 -5.86 -19.11 -0.47
N LEU A 17 -7.14 -18.73 -0.43
CA LEU A 17 -8.26 -19.51 -0.93
C LEU A 17 -8.52 -19.22 -2.42
N ALA A 18 -8.69 -17.95 -2.77
CA ALA A 18 -8.97 -17.52 -4.15
C ALA A 18 -8.68 -16.02 -4.33
N VAL A 19 -8.58 -15.57 -5.58
CA VAL A 19 -8.60 -14.15 -5.94
C VAL A 19 -9.83 -13.91 -6.79
N GLU A 20 -10.77 -13.12 -6.28
CA GLU A 20 -12.03 -12.82 -6.96
C GLU A 20 -12.27 -11.31 -6.92
N HIS A 21 -12.74 -10.73 -8.04
CA HIS A 21 -13.12 -9.32 -8.11
C HIS A 21 -12.05 -8.33 -7.59
N GLY A 22 -10.77 -8.67 -7.75
CA GLY A 22 -9.64 -7.85 -7.25
C GLY A 22 -9.38 -7.97 -5.74
N CYS A 23 -10.03 -8.90 -5.06
CA CYS A 23 -9.89 -9.16 -3.62
C CYS A 23 -9.19 -10.50 -3.40
N ILE A 24 -8.30 -10.53 -2.40
CA ILE A 24 -7.64 -11.75 -1.92
C ILE A 24 -8.55 -12.38 -0.86
N ILE A 25 -8.98 -13.62 -1.08
CA ILE A 25 -9.79 -14.39 -0.14
C ILE A 25 -8.87 -15.38 0.57
N SER A 26 -8.86 -15.34 1.90
CA SER A 26 -8.13 -16.26 2.77
C SER A 26 -8.98 -17.48 3.13
N LYS A 27 -8.31 -18.59 3.45
CA LYS A 27 -8.94 -19.81 4.00
C LYS A 27 -9.48 -19.61 5.41
N ASP A 28 -8.93 -18.63 6.12
CA ASP A 28 -9.34 -18.26 7.47
C ASP A 28 -10.55 -17.32 7.49
N ALA A 29 -11.28 -17.23 6.37
CA ALA A 29 -12.44 -16.35 6.14
C ALA A 29 -12.15 -14.84 6.14
N ASP A 30 -10.87 -14.46 6.00
CA ASP A 30 -10.47 -13.05 5.80
C ASP A 30 -10.57 -12.63 4.33
N ILE A 31 -11.03 -11.40 4.09
CA ILE A 31 -11.06 -10.76 2.77
C ILE A 31 -10.11 -9.57 2.79
N THR A 32 -9.07 -9.61 1.96
CA THR A 32 -8.08 -8.53 1.84
C THR A 32 -8.27 -7.79 0.52
N VAL A 33 -8.51 -6.48 0.60
CA VAL A 33 -8.57 -5.59 -0.56
C VAL A 33 -7.29 -4.77 -0.60
N ALA A 34 -6.50 -4.94 -1.66
CA ALA A 34 -5.30 -4.14 -1.88
C ALA A 34 -5.65 -2.90 -2.69
N PHE A 35 -5.29 -1.72 -2.18
CA PHE A 35 -5.42 -0.46 -2.90
C PHE A 35 -4.03 0.04 -3.26
N GLU A 36 -3.83 0.37 -4.54
CA GLU A 36 -2.67 1.14 -4.96
C GLU A 36 -2.93 2.61 -4.63
N VAL A 37 -2.05 3.17 -3.81
CA VAL A 37 -2.09 4.59 -3.45
C VAL A 37 -0.87 5.25 -4.05
N GLU A 38 -1.09 6.09 -5.05
CA GLU A 38 -0.07 7.03 -5.52
C GLU A 38 -0.02 8.19 -4.51
N LEU A 39 1.12 8.39 -3.86
CA LEU A 39 1.35 9.58 -3.05
C LEU A 39 1.74 10.71 -4.02
N PRO A 40 0.87 11.70 -4.29
CA PRO A 40 1.28 12.82 -5.11
C PRO A 40 2.38 13.60 -4.38
N GLU A 41 3.44 13.98 -5.10
CA GLU A 41 4.61 14.73 -4.58
C GLU A 41 4.29 16.14 -4.06
N LEU A 42 3.02 16.47 -3.75
CA LEU A 42 2.57 17.78 -3.29
C LEU A 42 3.28 18.30 -2.03
N TYR A 43 4.09 17.46 -1.35
CA TYR A 43 4.88 17.84 -0.18
C TYR A 43 6.34 17.32 -0.21
N THR A 44 6.95 17.13 -1.39
CA THR A 44 8.39 16.84 -1.50
C THR A 44 9.25 18.11 -1.53
N VAL A 45 8.70 19.27 -1.18
CA VAL A 45 9.53 20.47 -0.98
C VAL A 45 10.47 20.21 0.19
N THR A 46 11.76 20.40 -0.04
CA THR A 46 12.77 20.37 1.01
C THR A 46 12.42 21.41 2.08
N GLY A 47 12.83 21.20 3.34
CA GLY A 47 12.50 22.11 4.43
C GLY A 47 12.80 23.59 4.12
N ALA A 48 13.88 23.85 3.38
CA ALA A 48 14.26 25.19 2.93
C ALA A 48 13.26 25.81 1.93
N GLU A 49 12.71 25.03 1.02
CA GLU A 49 11.72 25.49 0.04
C GLU A 49 10.37 25.75 0.69
N TYR A 50 9.98 24.93 1.68
CA TYR A 50 8.79 25.18 2.49
C TYR A 50 8.90 26.50 3.26
N GLU A 51 10.05 26.77 3.91
CA GLU A 51 10.29 28.03 4.63
C GLU A 51 10.25 29.24 3.70
N ALA A 52 10.79 29.12 2.48
CA ALA A 52 10.74 30.19 1.49
C ALA A 52 9.30 30.50 1.04
N ILE A 53 8.50 29.48 0.74
CA ILE A 53 7.08 29.63 0.36
C ILE A 53 6.28 30.23 1.52
N HIS A 54 6.44 29.70 2.72
CA HIS A 54 5.77 30.20 3.93
C HIS A 54 6.17 31.66 4.21
N GLY A 55 7.45 32.00 4.10
CA GLY A 55 7.96 33.35 4.26
C GLY A 55 7.41 34.32 3.21
N CYS A 56 7.31 33.92 1.95
CA CYS A 56 6.68 34.70 0.88
C CYS A 56 5.20 34.96 1.17
N TRP A 57 4.47 33.94 1.63
CA TRP A 57 3.06 34.09 1.98
C TRP A 57 2.85 35.04 3.17
N CYS A 58 3.64 34.89 4.25
CA CYS A 58 3.59 35.81 5.39
C CYS A 58 3.91 37.26 4.99
N LYS A 59 4.84 37.48 4.05
CA LYS A 59 5.14 38.81 3.53
C LYS A 59 3.96 39.38 2.74
N ALA A 60 3.36 38.60 1.86
CA ALA A 60 2.21 39.02 1.06
C ALA A 60 1.01 39.43 1.93
N ILE A 61 0.73 38.67 3.01
CA ILE A 61 -0.33 39.01 3.97
C ILE A 61 -0.01 40.30 4.72
N LYS A 62 1.24 40.52 5.13
CA LYS A 62 1.65 41.72 5.89
C LYS A 62 1.66 43.01 5.06
N VAL A 63 1.65 42.90 3.73
CA VAL A 63 1.67 44.05 2.81
C VAL A 63 0.25 44.48 2.40
N LEU A 64 -0.76 43.66 2.68
CA LEU A 64 -2.19 44.02 2.63
C LEU A 64 -2.61 44.75 3.92
#